data_AF-A0A1I7SZ22-F1
#
_entry.id   AF-A0A1I7SZ22-F1
#
_cell.length_a   1.000
_cell.length_b   1.000
_cell.length_c   1.000
_cell.angle_alpha   90.00
_cell.angle_beta   90.00
_cell.angle_gamma   90.00
#
_symmetry.space_group_name_H-M   'P 1'
#
loop_
_entity.id
_entity.type
_entity.pdbx_description
1 polymer ?
#
loop_
_entity_poly.entity_id
_entity_poly.type
_entity_poly.pdbx_seq_one_letter_code
_entity_poly.pdbx_strand_id
1 'polypeptide(L)'
;MVVLGVSYWIFTVIGIIVTVLTVALCIFILHRYAFELKVWRKIEYQFILFRVFCDIFNGIGGVGYFVSSSFTLLYSEIVPFDVTFVMGLFGSNFLEMRSFLAAFIAIERVLATFAPLKFYYYRRNLSNIPIILFILSTGLAVEVVLFGFCDFRLPLVPGCVNYACATPPCFVKYAAVTKVIYGSLNATFSAILCLKLFMLSWKQATVQTDIRKANMISLTDGLSTMVFELLPTLIFDSKVIDVTGYGPVVGVLRQSGRAVEALVMVKLMEKKKKTVQPARMSVSVRNNVF
;
A
#
# COMPACT_ATOMS: atom_id res chain seq x y z
N MET A 1 -28.41 16.27 15.33
CA MET A 1 -28.28 14.85 14.91
C MET A 1 -28.20 14.82 13.39
N VAL A 2 -27.07 14.42 12.82
CA VAL A 2 -26.97 14.14 11.39
C VAL A 2 -27.71 12.82 11.16
N VAL A 3 -28.79 12.83 10.37
CA VAL A 3 -29.51 11.60 10.01
C VAL A 3 -28.63 10.83 9.03
N LEU A 4 -27.78 9.95 9.54
CA LEU A 4 -26.93 9.08 8.73
C LEU A 4 -27.78 7.93 8.20
N GLY A 5 -27.83 7.80 6.87
CA GLY A 5 -28.56 6.72 6.22
C GLY A 5 -28.00 5.34 6.57
N VAL A 6 -28.82 4.29 6.43
CA VAL A 6 -28.45 2.87 6.63
C VAL A 6 -27.21 2.48 5.82
N SER A 7 -27.01 3.12 4.66
CA SER A 7 -25.81 2.95 3.82
C SER A 7 -24.51 3.23 4.56
N TYR A 8 -24.45 4.29 5.40
CA TYR A 8 -23.25 4.63 6.17
C TYR A 8 -22.81 3.46 7.07
N TRP A 9 -23.76 2.88 7.80
CA TRP A 9 -23.49 1.77 8.72
C TRP A 9 -23.05 0.51 7.98
N ILE A 10 -23.69 0.20 6.85
CA ILE A 10 -23.30 -0.93 5.99
C ILE A 10 -21.85 -0.77 5.52
N PHE A 11 -21.49 0.39 4.98
CA PHE A 11 -20.13 0.65 4.51
C PHE A 11 -19.11 0.63 5.64
N THR A 12 -19.42 1.16 6.81
CA THR A 12 -18.52 1.12 7.96
C THR A 12 -18.25 -0.31 8.44
N VAL A 13 -19.29 -1.17 8.53
CA VAL A 13 -19.12 -2.58 8.89
C VAL A 13 -18.28 -3.34 7.84
N ILE A 14 -18.57 -3.14 6.55
CA ILE A 14 -17.77 -3.72 5.47
C ILE A 14 -16.32 -3.23 5.57
N GLY A 15 -16.11 -1.95 5.84
CA GLY A 15 -14.79 -1.34 5.99
C GLY A 15 -13.98 -1.96 7.12
N ILE A 16 -14.62 -2.22 8.26
CA ILE A 16 -14.01 -2.92 9.41
C ILE A 16 -13.64 -4.35 9.02
N ILE A 17 -14.53 -5.10 8.39
CA ILE A 17 -14.26 -6.49 7.98
C ILE A 17 -13.07 -6.55 7.00
N VAL A 18 -13.07 -5.68 5.99
CA VAL A 18 -12.02 -5.64 4.97
C VAL A 18 -10.68 -5.17 5.54
N THR A 19 -10.67 -4.16 6.42
CA THR A 19 -9.44 -3.73 7.13
C THR A 19 -8.87 -4.87 7.97
N VAL A 20 -9.70 -5.53 8.78
CA VAL A 20 -9.26 -6.64 9.65
C VAL A 20 -8.70 -7.79 8.83
N LEU A 21 -9.37 -8.17 7.73
CA LEU A 21 -8.87 -9.18 6.81
C LEU A 21 -7.50 -8.78 6.22
N THR A 22 -7.35 -7.52 5.80
CA THR A 22 -6.09 -6.99 5.26
C THR A 22 -4.98 -7.07 6.29
N VAL A 23 -5.22 -6.63 7.52
CA VAL A 23 -4.25 -6.69 8.62
C VAL A 23 -3.87 -8.14 8.92
N ALA A 24 -4.84 -9.05 8.99
CA ALA A 24 -4.57 -10.48 9.22
C ALA A 24 -3.69 -11.09 8.11
N LEU A 25 -3.98 -10.80 6.84
CA LEU A 25 -3.16 -11.24 5.70
C LEU A 25 -1.75 -10.65 5.75
N CYS A 26 -1.61 -9.36 6.06
CA CYS A 26 -0.31 -8.70 6.18
C CYS A 26 0.52 -9.26 7.36
N ILE A 27 -0.10 -9.52 8.51
CA ILE A 27 0.54 -10.19 9.65
C ILE A 27 0.98 -11.61 9.26
N PHE A 28 0.11 -12.36 8.57
CA PHE A 28 0.45 -13.70 8.08
C PHE A 28 1.67 -13.67 7.14
N ILE A 29 1.71 -12.74 6.18
CA ILE A 29 2.86 -12.55 5.29
C ILE A 29 4.11 -12.21 6.11
N LEU A 30 4.02 -11.23 7.02
CA LEU A 30 5.16 -10.81 7.81
C LEU A 30 5.70 -11.96 8.67
N HIS A 31 4.83 -12.68 9.37
CA HIS A 31 5.22 -13.82 10.20
C HIS A 31 5.88 -14.93 9.37
N ARG A 32 5.21 -15.37 8.30
CA ARG A 32 5.69 -16.46 7.45
C ARG A 32 7.00 -16.12 6.74
N TYR A 33 7.13 -14.93 6.17
CA TYR A 33 8.26 -14.58 5.31
C TYR A 33 9.41 -13.88 6.04
N ALA A 34 9.14 -13.07 7.07
CA ALA A 34 10.20 -12.44 7.84
C ALA A 34 10.79 -13.39 8.89
N PHE A 35 9.95 -14.07 9.68
CA PHE A 35 10.43 -14.90 10.80
C PHE A 35 10.78 -16.32 10.39
N GLU A 36 9.91 -17.04 9.69
CA GLU A 36 10.19 -18.45 9.36
C GLU A 36 11.24 -18.60 8.24
N LEU A 37 11.11 -17.80 7.18
CA LEU A 37 11.98 -17.90 6.00
C LEU A 37 13.20 -16.96 6.06
N LYS A 38 13.30 -16.09 7.08
CA LYS A 38 14.38 -15.10 7.28
C LYS A 38 14.75 -14.31 6.02
N VAL A 39 13.75 -14.00 5.19
CA VAL A 39 13.94 -13.37 3.87
C VAL A 39 14.37 -11.90 4.00
N TRP A 40 14.18 -11.27 5.16
CA TRP A 40 14.62 -9.90 5.47
C TRP A 40 16.10 -9.64 5.16
N ARG A 41 16.97 -10.66 5.24
CA ARG A 41 18.39 -10.50 4.87
C ARG A 41 18.62 -10.22 3.38
N LYS A 42 17.64 -10.47 2.52
CA LYS A 42 17.73 -10.21 1.08
C LYS A 42 17.26 -8.78 0.76
N ILE A 43 18.17 -7.99 0.21
CA ILE A 43 17.99 -6.58 -0.19
C ILE A 43 16.73 -6.37 -1.06
N GLU A 44 16.43 -7.31 -1.97
CA GLU A 44 15.28 -7.23 -2.88
C GLU A 44 13.91 -7.32 -2.20
N TYR A 45 13.85 -7.96 -1.03
CA TYR A 45 12.61 -8.20 -0.28
C TYR A 45 12.42 -7.20 0.86
N GLN A 46 13.45 -6.43 1.23
CA GLN A 46 13.39 -5.46 2.32
C GLN A 46 12.31 -4.40 2.08
N PHE A 47 12.22 -3.83 0.87
CA PHE A 47 11.17 -2.85 0.57
C PHE A 47 9.77 -3.45 0.60
N ILE A 48 9.62 -4.71 0.18
CA ILE A 48 8.31 -5.38 0.20
C ILE A 48 7.89 -5.68 1.64
N LEU A 49 8.80 -6.15 2.49
CA LEU A 49 8.51 -6.38 3.91
C LEU A 49 8.24 -5.07 4.65
N PHE A 50 8.99 -4.01 4.37
CA PHE A 50 8.75 -2.69 4.96
C PHE A 50 7.40 -2.11 4.53
N ARG A 51 6.99 -2.33 3.28
CA ARG A 51 5.64 -2.00 2.81
C ARG A 51 4.56 -2.75 3.61
N VAL A 52 4.70 -4.07 3.75
CA VAL A 52 3.75 -4.89 4.53
C VAL A 52 3.70 -4.43 5.98
N PHE A 53 4.82 -4.01 6.56
CA PHE A 53 4.87 -3.39 7.88
C PHE A 53 4.04 -2.11 7.95
N CYS A 54 4.22 -1.16 7.01
CA CYS A 54 3.39 0.04 6.94
C CYS A 54 1.90 -0.28 6.76
N ASP A 55 1.56 -1.35 6.04
CA ASP A 55 0.17 -1.78 5.82
C ASP A 55 -0.51 -2.25 7.10
N ILE A 56 0.23 -2.92 7.98
CA ILE A 56 -0.27 -3.36 9.29
C ILE A 56 -0.61 -2.14 10.14
N PHE A 57 0.32 -1.18 10.28
CA PHE A 57 0.11 0.00 11.11
C PHE A 57 -0.96 0.92 10.56
N ASN A 58 -0.98 1.13 9.24
CA ASN A 58 -2.08 1.85 8.64
C ASN A 58 -3.41 1.12 8.86
N GLY A 59 -3.45 -0.22 8.71
CA GLY A 59 -4.66 -1.01 8.94
C GLY A 59 -5.16 -0.90 10.38
N ILE A 60 -4.26 -0.93 11.37
CA ILE A 60 -4.59 -0.70 12.79
C ILE A 60 -5.19 0.70 12.98
N GLY A 61 -4.56 1.74 12.42
CA GLY A 61 -5.11 3.11 12.45
C GLY A 61 -6.47 3.21 11.76
N GLY A 62 -6.66 2.50 10.65
CA GLY A 62 -7.93 2.44 9.92
C GLY A 62 -9.05 1.77 10.71
N VAL A 63 -8.79 0.61 11.33
CA VAL A 63 -9.76 -0.06 12.24
C VAL A 63 -10.08 0.87 13.41
N GLY A 64 -9.04 1.45 14.02
CA GLY A 64 -9.19 2.43 15.09
C GLY A 64 -10.09 3.59 14.68
N TYR A 65 -9.91 4.13 13.48
CA TYR A 65 -10.72 5.22 12.92
C TYR A 65 -12.18 4.82 12.68
N PHE A 66 -12.43 3.66 12.04
CA PHE A 66 -13.81 3.21 11.78
C PHE A 66 -14.59 2.91 13.06
N VAL A 67 -13.93 2.27 14.03
CA VAL A 67 -14.53 1.92 15.32
C VAL A 67 -14.78 3.19 16.14
N SER A 68 -13.77 4.04 16.31
CA SER A 68 -13.90 5.30 17.06
C SER A 68 -14.93 6.24 16.43
N SER A 69 -14.96 6.39 15.09
CA SER A 69 -15.99 7.16 14.39
C SER A 69 -17.40 6.63 14.65
N SER A 70 -17.58 5.31 14.74
CA SER A 70 -18.89 4.71 15.05
C SER A 70 -19.32 5.04 16.47
N PHE A 71 -18.40 4.96 17.43
CA PHE A 71 -18.66 5.30 18.82
C PHE A 71 -18.88 6.79 19.04
N THR A 72 -18.12 7.68 18.40
CA THR A 72 -18.34 9.13 18.48
C THR A 72 -19.72 9.54 17.94
N LEU A 73 -20.23 8.84 16.92
CA LEU A 73 -21.55 9.12 16.35
C LEU A 73 -22.71 8.59 17.19
N LEU A 74 -22.54 7.47 17.90
CA LEU A 74 -23.57 6.86 18.76
C LEU A 74 -23.53 7.39 20.20
N TYR A 75 -22.34 7.71 20.71
CA TYR A 75 -22.04 8.04 22.09
C TYR A 75 -21.01 9.17 22.16
N SER A 76 -21.36 10.35 21.64
CA SER A 76 -20.48 11.54 21.63
C SER A 76 -20.04 12.00 23.03
N GLU A 77 -20.76 11.61 24.08
CA GLU A 77 -20.42 11.93 25.47
C GLU A 77 -19.33 11.02 26.07
N ILE A 78 -19.10 9.83 25.50
CA ILE A 78 -18.15 8.84 26.03
C ILE A 78 -16.83 8.88 25.26
N VAL A 79 -16.88 9.02 23.92
CA VAL A 79 -15.69 9.03 23.06
C VAL A 79 -15.59 10.36 22.32
N PRO A 80 -14.70 11.28 22.75
CA PRO A 80 -14.53 12.55 22.07
C PRO A 80 -13.94 12.34 20.67
N PHE A 81 -14.29 13.24 19.76
CA PHE A 81 -13.83 13.21 18.37
C PHE A 81 -12.30 13.26 18.24
N ASP A 82 -11.61 13.79 19.25
CA ASP A 82 -10.15 13.81 19.38
C ASP A 82 -9.52 12.42 19.23
N VAL A 83 -10.16 11.38 19.78
CA VAL A 83 -9.68 9.99 19.66
C VAL A 83 -9.76 9.51 18.21
N THR A 84 -10.89 9.81 17.55
CA THR A 84 -11.10 9.50 16.13
C THR A 84 -10.10 10.24 15.25
N PHE A 85 -9.82 11.51 15.58
CA PHE A 85 -8.82 12.31 14.88
C PHE A 85 -7.40 11.73 15.03
N VAL A 86 -6.98 11.37 16.25
CA VAL A 86 -5.65 10.78 16.49
C VAL A 86 -5.49 9.44 15.76
N MET A 87 -6.51 8.59 15.73
CA MET A 87 -6.46 7.33 14.97
C MET A 87 -6.37 7.57 13.46
N GLY A 88 -7.10 8.56 12.95
CA GLY A 88 -7.01 9.00 11.55
C GLY A 88 -5.63 9.55 11.19
N LEU A 89 -5.07 10.39 12.06
CA LEU A 89 -3.74 10.97 11.92
C LEU A 89 -2.67 9.87 11.91
N PHE A 90 -2.70 8.95 12.88
CA PHE A 90 -1.81 7.79 12.94
C PHE A 90 -1.89 6.97 11.65
N GLY A 91 -3.08 6.65 11.17
CA GLY A 91 -3.28 5.95 9.90
C GLY A 91 -2.68 6.73 8.72
N SER A 92 -2.86 8.05 8.67
CA SER A 92 -2.40 8.89 7.56
C SER A 92 -0.87 8.94 7.43
N ASN A 93 -0.12 8.93 8.54
CA ASN A 93 1.34 8.88 8.53
C ASN A 93 1.87 7.64 7.78
N PHE A 94 1.43 6.45 8.20
CA PHE A 94 1.86 5.19 7.58
C PHE A 94 1.37 5.04 6.15
N LEU A 95 0.23 5.67 5.84
CA LEU A 95 -0.26 5.71 4.47
C LEU A 95 0.67 6.50 3.55
N GLU A 96 1.12 7.67 3.99
CA GLU A 96 2.03 8.50 3.20
C GLU A 96 3.36 7.78 2.96
N MET A 97 3.93 7.18 4.01
CA MET A 97 5.12 6.34 3.91
C MET A 97 4.95 5.20 2.90
N ARG A 98 3.84 4.47 2.97
CA ARG A 98 3.50 3.37 2.05
C ARG A 98 3.41 3.87 0.60
N SER A 99 2.75 5.00 0.38
CA SER A 99 2.53 5.55 -0.95
C SER A 99 3.82 5.98 -1.65
N PHE A 100 4.72 6.65 -0.93
CA PHE A 100 6.04 6.97 -1.47
C PHE A 100 6.88 5.70 -1.71
N LEU A 101 6.83 4.75 -0.79
CA LEU A 101 7.55 3.48 -0.92
C LEU A 101 7.09 2.70 -2.16
N ALA A 102 5.79 2.70 -2.47
CA ALA A 102 5.24 2.12 -3.69
C ALA A 102 5.82 2.77 -4.95
N ALA A 103 5.87 4.10 -5.01
CA ALA A 103 6.47 4.83 -6.13
C ALA A 103 7.97 4.49 -6.30
N PHE A 104 8.73 4.42 -5.21
CA PHE A 104 10.14 4.01 -5.25
C PHE A 104 10.33 2.58 -5.74
N ILE A 105 9.48 1.65 -5.29
CA ILE A 105 9.49 0.26 -5.79
C ILE A 105 9.24 0.25 -7.30
N ALA A 106 8.25 0.99 -7.81
CA ALA A 106 7.94 1.05 -9.24
C ALA A 106 9.13 1.58 -10.07
N ILE A 107 9.78 2.65 -9.62
CA ILE A 107 11.01 3.20 -10.24
C ILE A 107 12.09 2.13 -10.29
N GLU A 108 12.34 1.46 -9.16
CA GLU A 108 13.37 0.43 -9.07
C GLU A 108 13.09 -0.74 -10.03
N ARG A 109 11.82 -1.15 -10.19
CA ARG A 109 11.45 -2.21 -11.16
C ARG A 109 11.64 -1.81 -12.60
N VAL A 110 11.38 -0.54 -12.93
CA VAL A 110 11.67 -0.01 -14.27
C VAL A 110 13.18 -0.04 -14.52
N LEU A 111 14.01 0.45 -13.59
CA LEU A 111 15.46 0.42 -13.74
C LEU A 111 16.01 -1.01 -13.89
N ALA A 112 15.51 -1.96 -13.09
CA ALA A 112 15.90 -3.36 -13.17
C ALA A 112 15.53 -4.02 -14.52
N THR A 113 14.40 -3.62 -15.11
CA THR A 113 13.90 -4.21 -16.37
C THR A 113 14.55 -3.57 -17.60
N PHE A 114 14.88 -2.28 -17.56
CA PHE A 114 15.49 -1.57 -18.69
C PHE A 114 17.01 -1.76 -18.75
N ALA A 115 17.69 -1.83 -17.61
CA ALA A 115 19.15 -1.91 -17.54
C ALA A 115 19.63 -2.95 -16.50
N PRO A 116 19.39 -4.26 -16.71
CA PRO A 116 19.61 -5.29 -15.68
C PRO A 116 21.07 -5.40 -15.22
N LEU A 117 22.05 -5.28 -16.13
CA LEU A 117 23.48 -5.39 -15.79
C LEU A 117 23.97 -4.20 -14.95
N LYS A 118 23.62 -2.97 -15.35
CA LYS A 118 23.97 -1.76 -14.62
C LYS A 118 23.28 -1.72 -13.26
N PHE A 119 22.02 -2.15 -13.22
CA PHE A 119 21.25 -2.27 -11.99
C PHE A 119 21.86 -3.28 -11.01
N TYR A 120 22.28 -4.45 -11.47
CA TYR A 120 22.92 -5.46 -10.62
C TYR A 120 24.22 -4.93 -9.99
N TYR A 121 25.07 -4.27 -10.77
CA TYR A 121 26.31 -3.69 -10.24
C TYR A 121 26.05 -2.57 -9.24
N TYR A 122 25.11 -1.66 -9.56
CA TYR A 122 24.73 -0.56 -8.68
C TYR A 122 24.13 -1.05 -7.35
N ARG A 123 23.19 -2.01 -7.42
CA ARG A 123 22.49 -2.55 -6.24
C ARG A 123 23.39 -3.40 -5.33
N ARG A 124 24.50 -3.95 -5.86
CA ARG A 124 25.51 -4.63 -5.03
C ARG A 124 26.22 -3.65 -4.09
N ASN A 125 26.32 -2.38 -4.46
CA ASN A 125 27.07 -1.37 -3.72
C ASN A 125 26.17 -0.39 -2.93
N LEU A 126 24.87 -0.34 -3.23
CA LEU A 126 23.93 0.59 -2.60
C LEU A 126 23.22 -0.06 -1.40
N SER A 127 23.30 0.59 -0.25
CA SER A 127 22.48 0.23 0.91
C SER A 127 21.05 0.76 0.76
N ASN A 128 20.06 0.03 1.28
CA ASN A 128 18.66 0.47 1.32
C ASN A 128 18.40 1.50 2.44
N ILE A 129 19.34 1.70 3.37
CA ILE A 129 19.21 2.60 4.52
C ILE A 129 18.81 4.03 4.12
N PRO A 130 19.47 4.74 3.19
CA PRO A 130 19.10 6.11 2.83
C PRO A 130 17.67 6.21 2.28
N ILE A 131 17.23 5.22 1.52
CA ILE A 131 15.85 5.17 0.99
C ILE A 131 14.87 4.98 2.15
N ILE A 132 15.14 4.06 3.07
CA ILE A 132 14.28 3.85 4.25
C ILE A 132 14.20 5.11 5.10
N LEU A 133 15.33 5.80 5.35
CA LEU A 133 15.36 7.07 6.09
C LEU A 133 14.53 8.15 5.40
N PHE A 134 14.61 8.26 4.07
CA PHE A 134 13.75 9.16 3.31
C PHE A 134 12.27 8.81 3.51
N ILE A 135 11.87 7.54 3.42
CA ILE A 135 10.47 7.14 3.62
C ILE A 135 10.01 7.42 5.06
N LEU A 136 10.85 7.20 6.08
CA LEU A 136 10.50 7.58 7.45
C LEU A 136 10.27 9.10 7.57
N SER A 137 11.08 9.90 6.86
CA SER A 137 10.91 11.36 6.87
C SER A 137 9.62 11.83 6.22
N THR A 138 9.10 11.12 5.21
CA THR A 138 7.80 11.47 4.61
C THR A 138 6.63 11.19 5.56
N GLY A 139 6.75 10.18 6.43
CA GLY A 139 5.78 9.98 7.51
C GLY A 139 5.79 11.16 8.48
N LEU A 140 6.97 11.50 9.00
CA LEU A 140 7.13 12.63 9.94
C LEU A 140 6.71 13.98 9.34
N ALA A 141 6.85 14.15 8.03
CA ALA A 141 6.44 15.36 7.33
C ALA A 141 4.93 15.67 7.52
N VAL A 142 4.09 14.64 7.68
CA VAL A 142 2.65 14.82 7.94
C VAL A 142 2.42 15.63 9.20
N GLU A 143 3.05 15.23 10.30
CA GLU A 143 2.94 15.91 11.60
C GLU A 143 3.54 17.31 11.56
N VAL A 144 4.72 17.46 10.95
CA VAL A 144 5.43 18.74 10.83
C VAL A 144 4.63 19.73 10.00
N VAL A 145 4.00 19.30 8.92
CA VAL A 145 3.17 20.17 8.08
C VAL A 145 1.87 20.53 8.80
N LEU A 146 1.23 19.56 9.46
CA LEU A 146 -0.03 19.79 10.15
C LEU A 146 0.14 20.77 11.33
N PHE A 147 1.06 20.48 12.26
CA PHE A 147 1.24 21.28 13.48
C PHE A 147 2.20 22.45 13.32
N GLY A 148 3.21 22.34 12.46
CA GLY A 148 4.22 23.37 12.26
C GLY A 148 3.83 24.40 11.20
N PHE A 149 3.62 23.96 9.96
CA PHE A 149 3.40 24.87 8.83
C PHE A 149 1.96 25.37 8.72
N CYS A 150 0.97 24.49 8.94
CA CYS A 150 -0.44 24.83 8.85
C CYS A 150 -1.02 25.33 10.20
N ASP A 151 -0.17 25.46 11.24
CA ASP A 151 -0.49 25.97 12.58
C ASP A 151 -1.79 25.40 13.16
N PHE A 152 -1.99 24.09 13.02
CA PHE A 152 -3.15 23.44 13.58
C PHE A 152 -3.09 23.45 15.12
N ARG A 153 -4.14 24.00 15.75
CA ARG A 153 -4.27 24.09 17.21
C ARG A 153 -5.45 23.24 17.68
N LEU A 154 -5.25 22.56 18.81
CA LEU A 154 -6.32 21.92 19.57
C LEU A 154 -6.93 22.97 20.53
N PRO A 155 -8.27 22.97 20.76
CA PRO A 155 -9.25 21.92 20.45
C PRO A 155 -9.83 21.94 19.03
N LEU A 156 -10.36 20.79 18.60
CA LEU A 156 -10.96 20.57 17.29
C LEU A 156 -12.23 21.41 17.06
N VAL A 157 -12.48 21.81 15.80
CA VAL A 157 -13.65 22.60 15.42
C VAL A 157 -14.93 21.79 15.68
N PRO A 158 -15.89 22.33 16.47
CA PRO A 158 -17.12 21.62 16.78
C PRO A 158 -18.00 21.44 15.52
N GLY A 159 -18.55 20.25 15.34
CA GLY A 159 -19.43 19.91 14.21
C GLY A 159 -18.78 19.12 13.07
N CYS A 160 -17.47 18.85 13.13
CA CYS A 160 -16.83 17.96 12.17
C CYS A 160 -17.09 16.48 12.49
N VAL A 161 -17.41 15.70 11.46
CA VAL A 161 -17.71 14.26 11.54
C VAL A 161 -16.66 13.38 10.84
N ASN A 162 -15.63 13.98 10.24
CA ASN A 162 -14.60 13.26 9.50
C ASN A 162 -13.22 13.93 9.61
N TYR A 163 -12.17 13.14 9.36
CA TYR A 163 -10.78 13.59 9.43
C TYR A 163 -10.49 14.80 8.51
N ALA A 164 -11.03 14.79 7.29
CA ALA A 164 -10.79 15.87 6.32
C ALA A 164 -11.39 17.23 6.73
N CYS A 165 -12.55 17.22 7.39
CA CYS A 165 -13.22 18.40 7.95
C CYS A 165 -12.42 18.99 9.12
N ALA A 166 -11.85 18.11 9.93
CA ALA A 166 -11.09 18.48 11.11
C ALA A 166 -9.77 19.20 10.78
N THR A 167 -9.20 18.90 9.61
CA THR A 167 -7.91 19.45 9.18
C THR A 167 -8.04 20.81 8.50
N PRO A 168 -7.06 21.71 8.69
CA PRO A 168 -7.08 23.03 8.07
C PRO A 168 -6.94 22.91 6.54
N PRO A 169 -7.47 23.87 5.76
CA PRO A 169 -7.43 23.83 4.30
C PRO A 169 -5.99 23.80 3.74
N CYS A 170 -5.02 24.36 4.47
CA CYS A 170 -3.59 24.24 4.18
C CYS A 170 -3.14 22.77 4.09
N PHE A 171 -3.51 21.96 5.07
CA PHE A 171 -3.14 20.56 5.13
C PHE A 171 -3.89 19.73 4.07
N VAL A 172 -5.16 20.05 3.82
CA VAL A 172 -5.94 19.40 2.75
C VAL A 172 -5.27 19.61 1.38
N LYS A 173 -4.80 20.83 1.10
CA LYS A 173 -4.04 21.14 -0.12
C LYS A 173 -2.72 20.36 -0.19
N TYR A 174 -1.96 20.33 0.91
CA TYR A 174 -0.73 19.54 1.00
C TYR A 174 -0.99 18.06 0.69
N ALA A 175 -1.94 17.45 1.39
CA ALA A 175 -2.30 16.04 1.22
C ALA A 175 -2.75 15.73 -0.22
N ALA A 176 -3.50 16.64 -0.85
CA ALA A 176 -3.93 16.51 -2.24
C ALA A 176 -2.73 16.55 -3.21
N VAL A 177 -1.84 17.54 -3.07
CA VAL A 177 -0.64 17.68 -3.91
C VAL A 177 0.26 16.46 -3.76
N THR A 178 0.57 16.04 -2.54
CA THR A 178 1.40 14.87 -2.28
C THR A 178 0.78 13.61 -2.88
N LYS A 179 -0.54 13.46 -2.77
CA LYS A 179 -1.29 12.36 -3.40
C LYS A 179 -1.15 12.33 -4.91
N VAL A 180 -1.24 13.47 -5.57
CA VAL A 180 -1.02 13.56 -7.02
C VAL A 180 0.43 13.20 -7.37
N ILE A 181 1.41 13.64 -6.59
CA ILE A 181 2.84 13.34 -6.84
C ILE A 181 3.10 11.83 -6.78
N TYR A 182 2.86 11.16 -5.64
CA TYR A 182 3.16 9.72 -5.56
C TYR A 182 2.26 8.89 -6.47
N GLY A 183 1.00 9.30 -6.65
CA GLY A 183 0.04 8.59 -7.50
C GLY A 183 0.43 8.63 -8.97
N SER A 184 0.81 9.81 -9.48
CA SER A 184 1.27 9.99 -10.86
C SER A 184 2.59 9.30 -11.13
N LEU A 185 3.55 9.35 -10.20
CA LEU A 185 4.81 8.61 -10.31
C LEU A 185 4.54 7.10 -10.39
N ASN A 186 3.79 6.55 -9.43
CA ASN A 186 3.50 5.12 -9.40
C ASN A 186 2.78 4.66 -10.68
N ALA A 187 1.78 5.42 -11.14
CA ALA A 187 1.06 5.14 -12.37
C ALA A 187 1.96 5.16 -13.61
N THR A 188 2.78 6.22 -13.75
CA THR A 188 3.67 6.40 -14.91
C THR A 188 4.71 5.27 -14.99
N PHE A 189 5.39 4.96 -13.89
CA PHE A 189 6.38 3.88 -13.89
C PHE A 189 5.74 2.50 -14.05
N SER A 190 4.55 2.27 -13.50
CA SER A 190 3.80 1.03 -13.73
C SER A 190 3.39 0.88 -15.21
N ALA A 191 2.98 1.96 -15.87
CA ALA A 191 2.66 1.96 -17.30
C ALA A 191 3.90 1.67 -18.17
N ILE A 192 5.03 2.31 -17.86
CA ILE A 192 6.31 2.07 -18.53
C ILE A 192 6.73 0.60 -18.37
N LEU A 193 6.61 0.04 -17.16
CA LEU A 193 6.90 -1.36 -16.88
C LEU A 193 5.99 -2.30 -17.68
N CYS A 194 4.68 -2.00 -17.71
CA CYS A 194 3.69 -2.76 -18.48
C CYS A 194 4.03 -2.80 -19.97
N LEU A 195 4.32 -1.64 -20.56
CA LEU A 195 4.68 -1.52 -21.98
C LEU A 195 5.96 -2.31 -22.29
N LYS A 196 6.98 -2.22 -21.43
CA LYS A 196 8.22 -2.97 -21.63
C LYS A 196 7.99 -4.49 -21.55
N LEU A 197 7.17 -4.95 -20.60
CA LEU A 197 6.83 -6.36 -20.47
C LEU A 197 6.01 -6.88 -21.65
N PHE A 198 5.10 -6.06 -22.18
CA PHE A 198 4.37 -6.38 -23.40
C PHE A 198 5.33 -6.56 -24.59
N MET A 199 6.28 -5.63 -24.76
CA MET A 199 7.30 -5.74 -25.80
C MET A 199 8.20 -6.98 -25.65
N LEU A 200 8.54 -7.37 -24.41
CA LEU A 200 9.31 -8.58 -24.13
C LEU A 200 8.50 -9.86 -24.39
N SER A 201 7.20 -9.84 -24.06
CA SER A 201 6.26 -10.94 -24.34
C SER A 201 6.09 -11.13 -25.84
N TRP A 202 5.98 -10.05 -26.60
CA TRP A 202 5.91 -10.07 -28.06
C TRP A 202 7.18 -10.67 -28.68
N LYS A 203 8.35 -10.40 -28.09
CA LYS A 203 9.63 -10.98 -28.50
C LYS A 203 9.90 -12.39 -27.95
N GLN A 204 8.93 -12.98 -27.25
CA GLN A 204 9.01 -14.33 -26.67
C GLN A 204 10.26 -14.56 -25.80
N ALA A 205 10.73 -13.49 -25.14
CA ALA A 205 11.93 -13.54 -24.32
C ALA A 205 11.62 -14.19 -22.96
N THR A 206 12.41 -15.19 -22.58
CA THR A 206 12.28 -15.87 -21.28
C THR A 206 12.81 -14.98 -20.16
N VAL A 207 11.92 -14.52 -19.26
CA VAL A 207 12.27 -13.74 -18.06
C VAL A 207 12.30 -14.64 -16.83
N GLN A 208 13.26 -14.42 -15.92
CA GLN A 208 13.37 -15.16 -14.66
C GLN A 208 12.10 -15.04 -13.80
N THR A 209 11.69 -16.14 -13.17
CA THR A 209 10.42 -16.23 -12.42
C THR A 209 10.30 -15.23 -11.27
N ASP A 210 11.40 -14.95 -10.57
CA ASP A 210 11.39 -14.01 -9.42
C ASP A 210 11.19 -12.56 -9.88
N ILE A 211 11.81 -12.17 -11.00
CA ILE A 211 11.64 -10.85 -11.62
C ILE A 211 10.19 -10.69 -12.09
N ARG A 212 9.62 -11.73 -12.72
CA ARG A 212 8.22 -11.72 -13.17
C ARG A 212 7.23 -11.57 -12.00
N LYS A 213 7.46 -12.26 -10.87
CA LYS A 213 6.63 -12.12 -9.67
C LYS A 213 6.68 -10.70 -9.11
N ALA A 214 7.88 -10.15 -8.97
CA ALA A 214 8.06 -8.78 -8.47
C ALA A 214 7.41 -7.72 -9.38
N ASN A 215 7.49 -7.92 -10.70
CA ASN A 215 6.84 -7.04 -11.67
C ASN A 215 5.31 -7.13 -11.61
N MET A 216 4.75 -8.33 -11.42
CA MET A 216 3.31 -8.50 -11.25
C MET A 216 2.79 -7.86 -9.95
N ILE A 217 3.56 -7.93 -8.86
CA ILE A 217 3.24 -7.22 -7.62
C ILE A 217 3.20 -5.70 -7.88
N SER A 218 4.23 -5.16 -8.53
CA SER A 218 4.31 -3.72 -8.85
C SER A 218 3.18 -3.26 -9.79
N LEU A 219 2.79 -4.09 -10.77
CA LEU A 219 1.71 -3.77 -11.69
C LEU A 219 0.34 -3.79 -11.00
N THR A 220 0.12 -4.77 -10.11
CA THR A 220 -1.11 -4.87 -9.31
C THR A 220 -1.26 -3.66 -8.41
N ASP A 221 -0.16 -3.20 -7.82
CA ASP A 221 -0.10 -1.99 -7.00
C ASP A 221 -0.43 -0.71 -7.79
N GLY A 222 0.15 -0.54 -8.98
CA GLY A 222 -0.18 0.58 -9.87
C GLY A 222 -1.66 0.56 -10.29
N LEU A 223 -2.19 -0.60 -10.66
CA LEU A 223 -3.59 -0.77 -11.04
C LEU A 223 -4.53 -0.49 -9.86
N SER A 224 -4.21 -1.03 -8.68
CA SER A 224 -4.98 -0.81 -7.46
C SER A 224 -4.99 0.66 -7.05
N THR A 225 -3.84 1.34 -7.11
CA THR A 225 -3.74 2.78 -6.84
C THR A 225 -4.59 3.60 -7.83
N MET A 226 -4.58 3.23 -9.11
CA MET A 226 -5.41 3.93 -10.11
C MET A 226 -6.91 3.71 -9.90
N VAL A 227 -7.35 2.47 -9.71
CA VAL A 227 -8.78 2.09 -9.64
C VAL A 227 -9.40 2.41 -8.28
N PHE A 228 -8.69 2.15 -7.18
CA PHE A 228 -9.23 2.24 -5.82
C PHE A 228 -8.81 3.51 -5.07
N GLU A 229 -7.81 4.26 -5.54
CA GLU A 229 -7.40 5.51 -4.86
C GLU A 229 -7.58 6.77 -5.70
N LEU A 230 -7.08 6.81 -6.95
CA LEU A 230 -7.12 8.01 -7.80
C LEU A 230 -8.51 8.25 -8.39
N LEU A 231 -9.07 7.23 -9.05
CA LEU A 231 -10.37 7.32 -9.72
C LEU A 231 -11.50 7.70 -8.75
N PRO A 232 -11.62 7.10 -7.55
CA PRO A 232 -12.62 7.53 -6.58
C PRO A 232 -12.41 8.98 -6.17
N THR A 233 -11.18 9.42 -5.90
CA THR A 233 -10.97 10.83 -5.52
C THR A 233 -11.28 11.83 -6.61
N LEU A 234 -10.99 11.53 -7.88
CA LEU A 234 -11.34 12.44 -8.99
C LEU A 234 -12.84 12.56 -9.18
N ILE A 235 -13.58 11.45 -9.03
CA ILE A 235 -15.04 11.46 -9.07
C ILE A 235 -15.61 12.28 -7.92
N PHE A 236 -15.09 12.12 -6.70
CA PHE A 236 -15.61 12.83 -5.53
C PHE A 236 -15.24 14.32 -5.49
N ASP A 237 -14.08 14.72 -6.03
CA ASP A 237 -13.67 16.12 -6.08
C ASP A 237 -14.46 16.93 -7.14
N SER A 238 -15.06 16.24 -8.12
CA SER A 238 -15.88 16.87 -9.16
C SER A 238 -17.24 17.43 -8.69
N LYS A 239 -17.55 17.36 -7.39
CA LYS A 239 -18.81 17.83 -6.76
C LYS A 239 -20.11 17.27 -7.38
N VAL A 240 -20.03 16.19 -8.15
CA VAL A 240 -21.21 15.56 -8.78
C VAL A 240 -22.13 14.89 -7.74
N ILE A 241 -21.67 14.65 -6.51
CA ILE A 241 -22.43 13.97 -5.46
C ILE A 241 -22.21 14.65 -4.10
N ASP A 242 -23.31 14.90 -3.36
CA ASP A 242 -23.36 15.72 -2.15
C ASP A 242 -22.61 15.11 -0.93
N VAL A 243 -21.96 15.96 -0.14
CA VAL A 243 -20.62 15.66 0.45
C VAL A 243 -20.61 15.29 1.95
N THR A 244 -21.74 14.93 2.56
CA THR A 244 -21.83 14.82 4.05
C THR A 244 -21.64 13.41 4.64
N GLY A 245 -21.59 12.35 3.82
CA GLY A 245 -21.53 10.95 4.31
C GLY A 245 -20.45 10.04 3.71
N TYR A 246 -19.52 10.55 2.91
CA TYR A 246 -18.68 9.72 2.01
C TYR A 246 -17.40 9.12 2.61
N GLY A 247 -16.98 9.55 3.79
CA GLY A 247 -15.74 9.08 4.44
C GLY A 247 -15.61 7.55 4.47
N PRO A 248 -16.65 6.80 4.90
CA PRO A 248 -16.60 5.35 4.91
C PRO A 248 -16.56 4.72 3.52
N VAL A 249 -17.26 5.28 2.52
CA VAL A 249 -17.30 4.71 1.16
C VAL A 249 -15.91 4.78 0.52
N VAL A 250 -15.25 5.94 0.60
CA VAL A 250 -13.88 6.11 0.08
C VAL A 250 -12.90 5.24 0.87
N GLY A 251 -13.07 5.16 2.19
CA GLY A 251 -12.28 4.29 3.06
C GLY A 251 -12.39 2.83 2.67
N VAL A 252 -13.60 2.32 2.45
CA VAL A 252 -13.88 0.93 2.04
C VAL A 252 -13.27 0.61 0.69
N LEU A 253 -13.47 1.48 -0.31
CA LEU A 253 -12.89 1.29 -1.64
C LEU A 253 -11.37 1.17 -1.57
N ARG A 254 -10.74 2.10 -0.84
CA ARG A 254 -9.29 2.09 -0.64
C ARG A 254 -8.81 0.81 0.03
N GLN A 255 -9.53 0.34 1.03
CA GLN A 255 -9.16 -0.86 1.77
C GLN A 255 -9.40 -2.15 0.99
N SER A 256 -10.42 -2.17 0.12
CA SER A 256 -10.66 -3.28 -0.78
C SER A 256 -9.51 -3.46 -1.77
N GLY A 257 -8.97 -2.37 -2.33
CA GLY A 257 -7.77 -2.43 -3.17
C GLY A 257 -6.57 -3.05 -2.45
N ARG A 258 -6.39 -2.70 -1.18
CA ARG A 258 -5.30 -3.25 -0.35
C ARG A 258 -5.50 -4.71 0.00
N ALA A 259 -6.73 -5.13 0.27
CA ALA A 259 -7.04 -6.54 0.45
C ALA A 259 -6.69 -7.35 -0.81
N VAL A 260 -7.03 -6.84 -2.00
CA VAL A 260 -6.68 -7.47 -3.29
C VAL A 260 -5.16 -7.58 -3.44
N GLU A 261 -4.41 -6.51 -3.16
CA GLU A 261 -2.94 -6.54 -3.20
C GLU A 261 -2.34 -7.55 -2.22
N ALA A 262 -2.81 -7.58 -0.98
CA ALA A 262 -2.35 -8.53 0.03
C ALA A 262 -2.60 -9.98 -0.41
N LEU A 263 -3.79 -10.26 -0.97
CA LEU A 263 -4.12 -11.58 -1.54
C LEU A 263 -3.21 -11.95 -2.70
N VAL A 264 -2.92 -11.01 -3.60
CA VAL A 264 -1.99 -11.22 -4.72
C VAL A 264 -0.57 -11.47 -4.20
N MET A 265 -0.12 -10.75 -3.18
CA MET A 265 1.18 -10.99 -2.54
C MET A 265 1.26 -12.39 -1.93
N VAL A 266 0.24 -12.85 -1.18
CA VAL A 266 0.19 -14.23 -0.65
C VAL A 266 0.34 -15.24 -1.78
N LYS A 267 -0.50 -15.15 -2.82
CA LYS A 267 -0.47 -16.10 -3.95
C LYS A 267 0.86 -16.10 -4.71
N LEU A 268 1.50 -14.93 -4.88
CA LEU A 268 2.75 -14.83 -5.61
C LEU A 268 3.96 -15.27 -4.78
N MET A 269 3.92 -15.02 -3.47
CA MET A 269 5.00 -15.43 -2.56
C MET A 269 4.89 -16.89 -2.12
N GLU A 270 3.73 -17.52 -2.26
CA GLU A 270 3.61 -18.97 -2.10
C GLU A 270 4.57 -19.66 -3.06
N LYS A 271 5.62 -20.26 -2.51
CA LYS A 271 6.45 -21.20 -3.27
C LYS A 271 5.53 -22.37 -3.59
N LYS A 272 5.23 -22.63 -4.87
CA LYS A 272 4.88 -23.99 -5.29
C LYS A 272 5.96 -24.87 -4.68
N LYS A 273 5.61 -25.73 -3.71
CA LYS A 273 6.50 -26.80 -3.26
C LYS A 273 7.05 -27.41 -4.55
N LYS A 274 8.36 -27.30 -4.78
CA LYS A 274 9.00 -28.19 -5.74
C LYS A 274 8.73 -29.57 -5.15
N THR A 275 7.74 -30.28 -5.67
CA THR A 275 7.67 -31.72 -5.54
C THR A 275 9.03 -32.17 -6.04
N VAL A 276 9.89 -32.59 -5.11
CA VAL A 276 11.15 -33.25 -5.44
C VAL A 276 10.70 -34.48 -6.22
N GLN A 277 10.72 -34.39 -7.54
CA GLN A 277 10.68 -35.58 -8.37
C GLN A 277 11.89 -36.40 -7.90
N PRO A 278 11.71 -37.67 -7.49
CA PRO A 278 12.84 -38.50 -7.14
C PRO A 278 13.79 -38.52 -8.34
N ALA A 279 15.08 -38.37 -8.05
CA ALA A 279 16.14 -38.34 -9.05
C ALA A 279 15.94 -39.48 -10.04
N ARG A 280 15.69 -39.16 -11.32
CA ARG A 280 15.89 -40.13 -12.38
C ARG A 280 17.38 -40.44 -12.39
N MET A 281 17.76 -41.57 -11.81
CA MET A 281 19.08 -42.16 -11.97
C MET A 281 19.39 -42.23 -13.46
N SER A 282 20.41 -41.49 -13.88
CA SER A 282 21.02 -41.60 -15.19
C SER A 282 21.70 -42.96 -15.30
N VAL A 283 21.07 -43.91 -16.00
CA VAL A 283 21.78 -45.11 -16.47
C VAL A 283 22.50 -44.72 -17.75
N SER A 284 23.79 -44.38 -17.61
CA SER A 284 24.73 -44.25 -18.71
C SER A 284 25.14 -45.65 -19.16
N VAL A 285 24.49 -46.20 -20.20
CA VAL A 285 25.08 -47.32 -20.96
C VAL A 285 25.96 -46.72 -22.06
N ARG A 286 27.26 -46.66 -21.79
CA ARG A 286 28.31 -46.51 -22.81
C ARG A 286 28.78 -47.92 -23.14
N ASN A 287 28.25 -48.51 -24.21
CA ASN A 287 28.82 -49.70 -24.84
C ASN A 287 29.37 -49.30 -26.21
N ASN A 288 30.69 -49.25 -26.30
CA ASN A 288 31.47 -49.36 -27.53
C ASN A 288 32.84 -49.90 -27.11
N VAL A 289 33.10 -51.20 -27.27
CA VAL A 289 34.42 -51.73 -27.61
C VAL A 289 34.28 -53.08 -28.33
N PHE A 290 35.01 -53.18 -29.45
CA PHE A 290 35.33 -54.32 -30.33
C PHE A 290 34.30 -54.76 -31.37
#